data_AF-A0A7I8EX72-F1
#
_entry.id   AF-A0A7I8EX72-F1
#
_cell.length_a   1.000
_cell.length_b   1.000
_cell.length_c   1.000
_cell.angle_alpha   90.00
_cell.angle_beta   90.00
_cell.angle_gamma   90.00
#
_symmetry.space_group_name_H-M   'P 1'
#
loop_
_entity.id
_entity.type
_entity.pdbx_description
1 polymer ?
#
loop_
_entity_poly.entity_id
_entity_poly.type
_entity_poly.pdbx_seq_one_letter_code
_entity_poly.pdbx_strand_id
1 'polypeptide(L)'
;MEKNVWTIGKSVVVKPGISDPDTGHDIGGWQGRISEIFEKEGTVMIRWDRLTLENMSHTHIAWCEGEGLDWSEMQLAADEVLPAAARDTEEDVAQARTSIESQTNWFYLGGEQGQRVQAIVNQAEDEDDYYSVMQTWHTHLTKHLTVPFTGMVTEGQRGPIRQGDQVTVRRIVGLDDLYGTLVEVCSKHRTATFPLCDLQATQADTSTQQLVDDYSTWFANR
;
A
#
# COMPACT_ATOMS: atom_id res chain seq x y z
N MET A 1 -36.40 7.75 28.20
CA MET A 1 -35.53 7.47 27.04
C MET A 1 -35.50 5.97 26.88
N GLU A 2 -36.05 5.45 25.79
CA GLU A 2 -35.82 4.05 25.42
C GLU A 2 -34.30 3.88 25.24
N LYS A 3 -33.69 3.00 26.03
CA LYS A 3 -32.35 2.51 25.70
C LYS A 3 -32.51 1.76 24.39
N ASN A 4 -31.94 2.29 23.30
CA ASN A 4 -31.78 1.50 22.09
C ASN A 4 -30.97 0.26 22.47
N VAL A 5 -31.62 -0.89 22.51
CA VAL A 5 -30.94 -2.17 22.70
C VAL A 5 -30.35 -2.51 21.35
N TRP A 6 -29.06 -2.26 21.21
CA TRP A 6 -28.30 -2.63 20.03
C TRP A 6 -28.27 -4.15 19.88
N THR A 7 -28.17 -4.63 18.64
CA THR A 7 -28.12 -6.06 18.33
C THR A 7 -27.11 -6.28 17.21
N ILE A 8 -26.29 -7.33 17.34
CA ILE A 8 -25.32 -7.74 16.33
C ILE A 8 -26.04 -7.99 14.99
N GLY A 9 -25.43 -7.54 13.90
CA GLY A 9 -25.94 -7.60 12.54
C GLY A 9 -26.90 -6.48 12.16
N LYS A 10 -27.32 -5.60 13.09
CA LYS A 10 -28.15 -4.43 12.75
C LYS A 10 -27.30 -3.33 12.10
N SER A 11 -27.86 -2.74 11.05
CA SER A 11 -27.25 -1.60 10.38
C SER A 11 -27.44 -0.31 11.16
N VAL A 12 -26.38 0.50 11.19
CA VAL A 12 -26.34 1.79 11.85
C VAL A 12 -25.72 2.84 10.95
N VAL A 13 -26.01 4.11 11.23
CA VAL A 13 -25.39 5.29 10.62
C VAL A 13 -24.78 6.16 11.70
N VAL A 14 -23.57 6.64 11.45
CA VAL A 14 -22.89 7.60 12.31
C VAL A 14 -23.60 8.95 12.23
N LYS A 15 -23.88 9.57 13.38
CA LYS A 15 -24.55 10.88 13.44
C LYS A 15 -23.73 11.97 12.76
N PRO A 16 -24.38 13.01 12.18
CA PRO A 16 -23.65 14.15 11.62
C PRO A 16 -22.74 14.83 12.65
N GLY A 17 -21.53 15.19 12.24
CA GLY A 17 -20.56 15.90 13.07
C GLY A 17 -19.80 15.03 14.08
N ILE A 18 -19.95 13.70 14.00
CA ILE A 18 -19.06 12.77 14.71
C ILE A 18 -17.78 12.63 13.90
N SER A 19 -16.67 12.81 14.59
CA SER A 19 -15.32 12.62 14.04
C SER A 19 -14.80 11.23 14.35
N ASP A 20 -13.97 10.72 13.46
CA ASP A 20 -13.09 9.60 13.69
C ASP A 20 -12.25 9.87 14.96
N PRO A 21 -12.22 8.93 15.92
CA PRO A 21 -11.54 9.12 17.20
C PRO A 21 -10.02 9.24 17.08
N ASP A 22 -9.42 8.65 16.04
CA ASP A 22 -7.99 8.60 15.84
C ASP A 22 -7.49 9.71 14.90
N THR A 23 -8.27 10.05 13.86
CA THR A 23 -7.87 11.05 12.86
C THR A 23 -8.54 12.41 12.99
N GLY A 24 -9.68 12.49 13.68
CA GLY A 24 -10.49 13.70 13.78
C GLY A 24 -11.29 14.04 12.51
N HIS A 25 -11.19 13.25 11.43
CA HIS A 25 -11.95 13.46 10.20
C HIS A 25 -13.45 13.23 10.42
N ASP A 26 -14.30 13.98 9.73
CA ASP A 26 -15.76 13.81 9.81
C ASP A 26 -16.16 12.47 9.17
N ILE A 27 -16.76 11.59 9.98
CA ILE A 27 -17.32 10.30 9.57
C ILE A 27 -18.84 10.29 9.66
N GLY A 28 -19.45 11.47 9.86
CA GLY A 28 -20.89 11.64 9.84
C GLY A 28 -21.50 11.08 8.56
N GLY A 29 -22.51 10.22 8.70
CA GLY A 29 -23.16 9.56 7.58
C GLY A 29 -22.51 8.25 7.11
N TRP A 30 -21.35 7.86 7.66
CA TRP A 30 -20.80 6.52 7.44
C TRP A 30 -21.77 5.47 8.00
N GLN A 31 -21.88 4.33 7.32
CA GLN A 31 -22.82 3.27 7.72
C GLN A 31 -22.15 1.92 7.72
N GLY A 32 -22.66 1.05 8.57
CA GLY A 32 -22.12 -0.30 8.73
C GLY A 32 -23.06 -1.19 9.53
N ARG A 33 -22.61 -2.39 9.86
CA ARG A 33 -23.33 -3.34 10.70
C ARG A 33 -22.58 -3.55 12.00
N ILE A 34 -23.33 -3.64 13.10
CA ILE A 34 -22.75 -3.93 14.41
C ILE A 34 -22.17 -5.35 14.39
N SER A 35 -20.86 -5.48 14.58
CA SER A 35 -20.16 -6.76 14.67
C SER A 35 -19.98 -7.22 16.11
N GLU A 36 -19.81 -6.28 17.05
CA GLU A 36 -19.61 -6.55 18.47
C GLU A 36 -20.22 -5.44 19.34
N ILE A 37 -20.59 -5.78 20.57
CA ILE A 37 -21.18 -4.85 21.54
C ILE A 37 -20.41 -4.95 22.86
N PHE A 38 -19.83 -3.83 23.30
CA PHE A 38 -19.07 -3.76 24.56
C PHE A 38 -19.90 -3.05 25.63
N GLU A 39 -20.79 -3.79 26.30
CA GLU A 39 -21.76 -3.21 27.25
C GLU A 39 -21.12 -2.40 28.39
N LYS A 40 -19.93 -2.82 28.86
CA LYS A 40 -19.21 -2.13 29.95
C LYS A 40 -18.63 -0.78 29.51
N GLU A 41 -18.24 -0.69 28.25
CA GLU A 41 -17.64 0.51 27.65
C GLU A 41 -18.71 1.42 27.05
N GLY A 42 -19.91 0.89 26.79
CA GLY A 42 -20.98 1.64 26.15
C GLY A 42 -20.70 1.89 24.67
N THR A 43 -19.89 1.04 24.04
CA THR A 43 -19.45 1.15 22.64
C THR A 43 -19.95 -0.03 21.80
N VAL A 44 -19.92 0.15 20.49
CA VAL A 44 -20.22 -0.88 19.50
C VAL A 44 -19.11 -0.91 18.46
N MET A 45 -18.68 -2.11 18.06
CA MET A 45 -17.83 -2.28 16.87
C MET A 45 -18.72 -2.33 15.64
N ILE A 46 -18.36 -1.56 14.63
CA ILE A 46 -19.11 -1.43 13.39
C ILE A 46 -18.18 -1.87 12.26
N ARG A 47 -18.59 -2.88 11.50
CA ARG A 47 -17.98 -3.16 10.19
C ARG A 47 -18.66 -2.30 9.14
N TRP A 48 -17.87 -1.52 8.41
CA TRP A 48 -18.39 -0.62 7.39
C TRP A 48 -19.08 -1.40 6.26
N ASP A 49 -20.15 -0.80 5.74
CA ASP A 49 -20.86 -1.34 4.59
C ASP A 49 -20.14 -1.01 3.27
N ARG A 50 -20.54 -1.66 2.18
CA ARG A 50 -19.94 -1.53 0.85
C ARG A 50 -19.81 -0.08 0.42
N LEU A 51 -20.87 0.72 0.59
CA LEU A 51 -20.87 2.11 0.14
C LEU A 51 -19.89 2.96 0.95
N THR A 52 -19.76 2.70 2.26
CA THR A 52 -18.79 3.41 3.09
C THR A 52 -17.37 3.05 2.68
N LEU A 53 -17.10 1.76 2.46
CA LEU A 53 -15.80 1.27 1.99
C LEU A 53 -15.42 1.85 0.62
N GLU A 54 -16.33 1.82 -0.37
CA GLU A 54 -16.09 2.33 -1.72
C GLU A 54 -15.86 3.85 -1.79
N ASN A 55 -16.41 4.60 -0.83
CA ASN A 55 -16.20 6.05 -0.74
C ASN A 55 -15.05 6.44 0.19
N MET A 56 -14.41 5.46 0.84
CA MET A 56 -13.27 5.69 1.71
C MET A 56 -12.07 6.13 0.87
N SER A 57 -11.41 7.21 1.31
CA SER A 57 -10.24 7.69 0.57
C SER A 57 -9.06 6.72 0.72
N HIS A 58 -8.28 6.55 -0.35
CA HIS A 58 -7.02 5.79 -0.31
C HIS A 58 -6.03 6.37 0.71
N THR A 59 -6.08 7.67 0.98
CA THR A 59 -5.25 8.31 2.02
C THR A 59 -5.61 7.81 3.42
N HIS A 60 -6.90 7.62 3.71
CA HIS A 60 -7.35 7.08 4.99
C HIS A 60 -6.95 5.61 5.13
N ILE A 61 -7.18 4.79 4.10
CA ILE A 61 -6.76 3.37 4.09
C ILE A 61 -5.24 3.26 4.29
N ALA A 62 -4.45 4.06 3.57
CA ALA A 62 -3.00 4.05 3.71
C ALA A 62 -2.52 4.44 5.12
N TRP A 63 -3.23 5.38 5.75
CA TRP A 63 -2.94 5.77 7.12
C TRP A 63 -3.25 4.62 8.10
N CYS A 64 -4.42 3.98 7.97
CA CYS A 64 -4.78 2.82 8.80
C CYS A 64 -3.75 1.69 8.67
N GLU A 65 -3.38 1.32 7.44
CA GLU A 65 -2.37 0.28 7.19
C GLU A 65 -1.00 0.64 7.82
N GLY A 66 -0.59 1.91 7.72
CA GLY A 66 0.65 2.40 8.33
C GLY A 66 0.65 2.36 9.87
N GLU A 67 -0.52 2.55 10.50
CA GLU A 67 -0.70 2.47 11.95
C GLU A 67 -1.05 1.04 12.44
N GLY A 68 -1.22 0.08 11.54
CA GLY A 68 -1.64 -1.29 11.86
C GLY A 68 -3.09 -1.39 12.34
N LEU A 69 -3.94 -0.47 11.88
CA LEU A 69 -5.38 -0.41 12.17
C LEU A 69 -6.20 -1.02 11.03
N ASP A 70 -7.30 -1.68 11.36
CA ASP A 70 -8.26 -2.18 10.36
C ASP A 70 -9.13 -1.02 9.88
N TRP A 71 -8.94 -0.57 8.63
CA TRP A 71 -9.74 0.49 8.01
C TRP A 71 -11.20 0.11 7.80
N SER A 72 -11.54 -1.18 7.85
CA SER A 72 -12.87 -1.69 7.53
C SER A 72 -13.83 -1.75 8.72
N GLU A 73 -13.36 -1.48 9.93
CA GLU A 73 -14.18 -1.45 11.13
C GLU A 73 -13.77 -0.35 12.11
N MET A 74 -14.70 0.05 12.97
CA MET A 74 -14.45 1.09 13.97
C MET A 74 -15.32 0.88 15.21
N GLN A 75 -14.71 1.09 16.37
CA GLN A 75 -15.41 1.13 17.64
C GLN A 75 -15.87 2.56 17.94
N LEU A 76 -17.19 2.75 18.07
CA LEU A 76 -17.80 4.05 18.39
C LEU A 76 -18.69 3.95 19.63
N ALA A 77 -18.97 5.09 20.27
CA ALA A 77 -19.91 5.12 21.38
C ALA A 77 -21.33 4.80 20.87
N ALA A 78 -22.07 4.02 21.66
CA ALA A 78 -23.40 3.54 21.31
C ALA A 78 -24.41 4.68 21.09
N ASP A 79 -24.14 5.88 21.59
CA ASP A 79 -24.94 7.09 21.41
C ASP A 79 -24.45 7.98 20.24
N GLU A 80 -23.37 7.63 19.55
CA GLU A 80 -22.88 8.33 18.35
C GLU A 80 -23.55 7.83 17.06
N VAL A 81 -24.30 6.75 17.15
CA VAL A 81 -24.95 6.11 16.00
C VAL A 81 -26.47 6.09 16.10
N LEU A 82 -27.13 5.93 14.95
CA LEU A 82 -28.56 5.78 14.81
C LEU A 82 -28.89 4.50 14.03
N PRO A 83 -30.03 3.85 14.29
CA PRO A 83 -30.47 2.74 13.46
C PRO A 83 -30.62 3.15 11.99
N ALA A 84 -30.23 2.27 11.08
CA ALA A 84 -30.36 2.50 9.65
C ALA A 84 -30.88 1.26 8.92
N ALA A 85 -31.41 1.46 7.71
CA ALA A 85 -31.66 0.36 6.79
C ALA A 85 -30.33 -0.13 6.20
N ALA A 86 -30.20 -1.45 6.03
CA ALA A 86 -29.08 -2.02 5.30
C ALA A 86 -29.09 -1.55 3.84
N ARG A 87 -27.92 -1.25 3.28
CA ARG A 87 -27.75 -0.75 1.90
C ARG A 87 -27.18 -1.81 0.95
N ASP A 88 -26.84 -2.97 1.48
CA ASP A 88 -26.02 -4.01 0.86
C ASP A 88 -26.13 -5.33 1.67
N THR A 89 -25.46 -6.38 1.17
CA THR A 89 -25.32 -7.69 1.82
C THR A 89 -23.91 -7.90 2.40
N GLU A 90 -23.68 -8.98 3.14
CA GLU A 90 -22.32 -9.33 3.59
C GLU A 90 -21.41 -9.76 2.43
N GLU A 91 -21.99 -10.34 1.38
CA GLU A 91 -21.27 -10.69 0.15
C GLU A 91 -20.78 -9.43 -0.60
N ASP A 92 -21.63 -8.42 -0.71
CA ASP A 92 -21.27 -7.11 -1.27
C ASP A 92 -20.10 -6.46 -0.52
N VAL A 93 -20.11 -6.55 0.82
CA VAL A 93 -19.01 -6.05 1.67
C VAL A 93 -17.73 -6.83 1.42
N ALA A 94 -17.80 -8.16 1.39
CA ALA A 94 -16.63 -9.00 1.15
C ALA A 94 -15.99 -8.71 -0.21
N GLN A 95 -16.79 -8.55 -1.27
CA GLN A 95 -16.30 -8.19 -2.60
C GLN A 95 -15.62 -6.81 -2.62
N ALA A 96 -16.22 -5.80 -1.98
CA ALA A 96 -15.60 -4.48 -1.90
C ALA A 96 -14.31 -4.48 -1.09
N ARG A 97 -14.25 -5.25 0.00
CA ARG A 97 -13.00 -5.42 0.75
C ARG A 97 -11.91 -6.03 -0.10
N THR A 98 -12.16 -7.16 -0.75
CA THR A 98 -11.19 -7.80 -1.63
C THR A 98 -10.73 -6.85 -2.75
N SER A 99 -11.66 -6.07 -3.32
CA SER A 99 -11.32 -5.07 -4.33
C SER A 99 -10.47 -3.91 -3.80
N ILE A 100 -10.64 -3.50 -2.55
CA ILE A 100 -9.83 -2.45 -1.93
C ILE A 100 -8.47 -3.02 -1.57
N GLU A 101 -8.42 -4.18 -0.92
CA GLU A 101 -7.20 -4.88 -0.54
C GLU A 101 -6.27 -5.04 -1.76
N SER A 102 -6.79 -5.52 -2.90
CA SER A 102 -5.97 -5.64 -4.11
C SER A 102 -5.36 -4.30 -4.57
N GLN A 103 -6.10 -3.20 -4.38
CA GLN A 103 -5.68 -1.85 -4.75
C GLN A 103 -4.85 -1.13 -3.70
N THR A 104 -4.70 -1.68 -2.49
CA THR A 104 -3.99 -1.03 -1.37
C THR A 104 -2.94 -1.94 -0.73
N ASN A 105 -2.70 -3.13 -1.28
CA ASN A 105 -1.75 -4.12 -0.81
C ASN A 105 -0.34 -3.57 -0.51
N TRP A 106 0.08 -2.48 -1.13
CA TRP A 106 1.41 -1.89 -0.91
C TRP A 106 1.41 -0.69 0.04
N PHE A 107 0.25 -0.28 0.56
CA PHE A 107 0.13 0.90 1.40
C PHE A 107 0.76 0.74 2.79
N TYR A 108 0.93 -0.51 3.28
CA TYR A 108 1.64 -0.79 4.53
C TYR A 108 3.11 -0.32 4.51
N LEU A 109 3.71 -0.13 3.33
CA LEU A 109 5.04 0.50 3.20
C LEU A 109 5.04 1.94 3.74
N GLY A 110 3.85 2.55 3.88
CA GLY A 110 3.65 3.87 4.43
C GLY A 110 4.00 5.00 3.48
N GLY A 111 3.48 6.19 3.81
CA GLY A 111 3.72 7.42 3.07
C GLY A 111 3.35 7.35 1.59
N GLU A 112 4.00 8.18 0.77
CA GLU A 112 3.77 8.20 -0.68
C GLU A 112 4.45 7.03 -1.42
N GLN A 113 5.38 6.31 -0.79
CA GLN A 113 6.10 5.21 -1.44
C GLN A 113 5.20 4.02 -1.76
N GLY A 114 4.41 3.56 -0.79
CA GLY A 114 3.45 2.47 -1.01
C GLY A 114 2.47 2.77 -2.15
N GLN A 115 2.01 4.03 -2.22
CA GLN A 115 1.12 4.48 -3.29
C GLN A 115 1.78 4.46 -4.68
N ARG A 116 3.05 4.88 -4.78
CA ARG A 116 3.80 4.83 -6.05
C ARG A 116 4.08 3.39 -6.49
N VAL A 117 4.43 2.51 -5.55
CA VAL A 117 4.62 1.08 -5.81
C VAL A 117 3.32 0.45 -6.30
N GLN A 118 2.21 0.66 -5.57
CA GLN A 118 0.90 0.17 -5.96
C GLN A 118 0.50 0.66 -7.36
N ALA A 119 0.73 1.94 -7.67
CA ALA A 119 0.39 2.50 -8.98
C ALA A 119 1.13 1.82 -10.14
N ILE A 120 2.32 1.26 -9.91
CA ILE A 120 3.06 0.48 -10.90
C ILE A 120 2.54 -0.96 -10.94
N VAL A 121 2.25 -1.58 -9.79
CA VAL A 121 1.69 -2.93 -9.72
C VAL A 121 0.35 -3.02 -10.45
N ASN A 122 -0.54 -2.03 -10.26
CA ASN A 122 -1.85 -1.95 -10.93
C ASN A 122 -1.78 -1.79 -12.47
N GLN A 123 -0.57 -1.62 -13.03
CA GLN A 123 -0.38 -1.58 -14.49
C GLN A 123 -0.08 -2.97 -15.07
N ALA A 124 0.11 -3.99 -14.23
CA ALA A 124 0.36 -5.36 -14.66
C ALA A 124 -0.89 -5.96 -15.32
N GLU A 125 -0.68 -6.89 -16.25
CA GLU A 125 -1.79 -7.64 -16.86
C GLU A 125 -2.49 -8.54 -15.83
N ASP A 126 -1.73 -8.97 -14.82
CA ASP A 126 -2.15 -9.80 -13.69
C ASP A 126 -1.31 -9.37 -12.48
N GLU A 127 -1.95 -8.77 -11.48
CA GLU A 127 -1.32 -8.24 -10.28
C GLU A 127 -0.88 -9.35 -9.31
N ASP A 128 -1.49 -10.54 -9.42
CA ASP A 128 -1.17 -11.73 -8.62
C ASP A 128 -0.06 -12.58 -9.27
N ASP A 129 0.20 -12.39 -10.57
CA ASP A 129 1.35 -13.00 -11.25
C ASP A 129 2.63 -12.18 -11.06
N TYR A 130 3.53 -12.71 -10.23
CA TYR A 130 4.85 -12.15 -9.99
C TYR A 130 5.58 -11.77 -11.29
N TYR A 131 5.53 -12.61 -12.33
CA TYR A 131 6.26 -12.34 -13.56
C TYR A 131 5.68 -11.14 -14.32
N SER A 132 4.35 -11.05 -14.41
CA SER A 132 3.62 -9.91 -14.98
C SER A 132 3.98 -8.59 -14.28
N VAL A 133 4.00 -8.57 -12.95
CA VAL A 133 4.39 -7.38 -12.17
C VAL A 133 5.87 -7.04 -12.38
N MET A 134 6.75 -8.04 -12.41
CA MET A 134 8.18 -7.84 -12.67
C MET A 134 8.47 -7.28 -14.07
N GLN A 135 7.74 -7.74 -15.09
CA GLN A 135 7.83 -7.19 -16.45
C GLN A 135 7.33 -5.75 -16.53
N THR A 136 6.29 -5.42 -15.78
CA THR A 136 5.73 -4.07 -15.67
C THR A 136 6.74 -3.12 -15.06
N TRP A 137 7.37 -3.50 -13.93
CA TRP A 137 8.49 -2.77 -13.35
C TRP A 137 9.65 -2.59 -14.32
N HIS A 138 10.10 -3.66 -14.97
CA HIS A 138 11.20 -3.60 -15.94
C HIS A 138 10.92 -2.62 -17.08
N THR A 139 9.69 -2.65 -17.61
CA THR A 139 9.24 -1.75 -18.66
C THR A 139 9.18 -0.30 -18.19
N HIS A 140 8.69 -0.07 -16.97
CA HIS A 140 8.61 1.25 -16.36
C HIS A 140 10.01 1.83 -16.13
N LEU A 141 10.92 1.06 -15.53
CA LEU A 141 12.33 1.44 -15.33
C LEU A 141 13.01 1.77 -16.66
N THR A 142 12.79 0.97 -17.70
CA THR A 142 13.38 1.19 -19.03
C THR A 142 12.95 2.52 -19.66
N LYS A 143 11.73 2.98 -19.37
CA LYS A 143 11.18 4.24 -19.90
C LYS A 143 11.59 5.46 -19.09
N HIS A 144 11.73 5.32 -17.77
CA HIS A 144 11.80 6.46 -16.86
C HIS A 144 13.12 6.61 -16.12
N LEU A 145 13.95 5.57 -16.04
CA LEU A 145 15.23 5.63 -15.33
C LEU A 145 16.24 6.46 -16.12
N THR A 146 16.70 7.56 -15.53
CA THR A 146 17.71 8.42 -16.16
C THR A 146 19.11 7.86 -15.91
N VAL A 147 19.77 7.40 -16.96
CA VAL A 147 21.16 6.90 -16.93
C VAL A 147 22.10 7.84 -17.72
N PRO A 148 23.40 7.92 -17.35
CA PRO A 148 24.04 7.26 -16.23
C PRO A 148 23.83 7.97 -14.89
N PHE A 149 23.91 7.24 -13.78
CA PHE A 149 23.91 7.81 -12.42
C PHE A 149 24.85 7.04 -11.47
N THR A 150 25.22 7.68 -10.36
CA THR A 150 26.02 7.05 -9.30
C THR A 150 25.12 6.37 -8.28
N GLY A 151 25.41 5.10 -8.01
CA GLY A 151 24.78 4.31 -6.95
C GLY A 151 25.80 3.74 -5.97
N MET A 152 25.31 3.33 -4.81
CA MET A 152 26.02 2.59 -3.79
C MET A 152 25.46 1.18 -3.71
N VAL A 153 26.32 0.18 -3.58
CA VAL A 153 25.90 -1.21 -3.43
C VAL A 153 25.37 -1.44 -2.02
N THR A 154 24.10 -1.78 -1.88
CA THR A 154 23.44 -2.03 -0.59
C THR A 154 23.54 -3.48 -0.18
N GLU A 155 23.53 -4.41 -1.14
CA GLU A 155 23.71 -5.85 -0.90
C GLU A 155 24.85 -6.42 -1.76
N GLY A 156 25.72 -7.19 -1.12
CA GLY A 156 26.92 -7.72 -1.77
C GLY A 156 26.67 -9.03 -2.51
N GLN A 157 27.02 -9.09 -3.80
CA GLN A 157 26.97 -10.33 -4.56
C GLN A 157 28.32 -11.07 -4.61
N ARG A 158 28.31 -12.31 -5.11
CA ARG A 158 29.54 -13.04 -5.45
C ARG A 158 30.26 -12.31 -6.58
N GLY A 159 31.37 -11.66 -6.27
CA GLY A 159 32.16 -10.98 -7.29
C GLY A 159 33.16 -9.96 -6.73
N PRO A 160 33.73 -9.14 -7.62
CA PRO A 160 34.71 -8.12 -7.26
C PRO A 160 34.09 -6.84 -6.70
N ILE A 161 32.77 -6.65 -6.87
CA ILE A 161 32.00 -5.52 -6.34
C ILE A 161 31.49 -5.93 -4.96
N ARG A 162 31.70 -5.07 -3.96
CA ARG A 162 31.34 -5.31 -2.56
C ARG A 162 30.27 -4.35 -2.10
N GLN A 163 29.54 -4.75 -1.06
CA GLN A 163 28.66 -3.85 -0.33
C GLN A 163 29.41 -2.59 0.11
N GLY A 164 28.77 -1.43 -0.07
CA GLY A 164 29.35 -0.11 0.18
C GLY A 164 30.21 0.44 -0.96
N ASP A 165 30.51 -0.33 -2.01
CA ASP A 165 31.22 0.21 -3.18
C ASP A 165 30.33 1.22 -3.92
N GLN A 166 30.94 2.31 -4.39
CA GLN A 166 30.33 3.20 -5.35
C GLN A 166 30.51 2.67 -6.77
N VAL A 167 29.42 2.73 -7.53
CA VAL A 167 29.37 2.28 -8.92
C VAL A 167 28.61 3.30 -9.78
N THR A 168 28.97 3.37 -11.05
CA THR A 168 28.22 4.14 -12.05
C THR A 168 27.31 3.19 -12.81
N VAL A 169 26.00 3.36 -12.69
CA VAL A 169 24.98 2.67 -13.48
C VAL A 169 24.94 3.31 -14.86
N ARG A 170 25.13 2.52 -15.93
CA ARG A 170 25.25 3.02 -17.30
C ARG A 170 24.01 2.80 -18.15
N ARG A 171 23.35 1.66 -17.98
CA ARG A 171 22.14 1.26 -18.71
C ARG A 171 21.52 0.03 -18.08
N ILE A 172 20.25 -0.18 -18.35
CA ILE A 172 19.58 -1.47 -18.14
C ILE A 172 20.06 -2.45 -19.22
N VAL A 173 20.30 -3.70 -18.83
CA VAL A 173 20.82 -4.75 -19.74
C VAL A 173 19.87 -5.92 -19.91
N GLY A 174 18.91 -6.10 -19.01
CA GLY A 174 17.91 -7.15 -19.13
C GLY A 174 17.09 -7.32 -17.87
N LEU A 175 16.25 -8.35 -17.92
CA LEU A 175 15.43 -8.83 -16.83
C LEU A 175 15.83 -10.29 -16.56
N ASP A 176 16.00 -10.63 -15.29
CA ASP A 176 16.31 -11.96 -14.81
C ASP A 176 15.24 -12.39 -13.80
N ASP A 177 14.84 -13.66 -13.85
CA ASP A 177 13.71 -14.15 -13.06
C ASP A 177 13.99 -14.13 -11.54
N LEU A 178 15.26 -14.30 -11.16
CA LEU A 178 15.70 -14.34 -9.77
C LEU A 178 16.15 -12.96 -9.29
N TYR A 179 16.90 -12.25 -10.13
CA TYR A 179 17.56 -10.99 -9.77
C TYR A 179 16.82 -9.73 -10.26
N GLY A 180 15.70 -9.88 -10.95
CA GLY A 180 14.92 -8.77 -11.45
C GLY A 180 15.63 -7.98 -12.55
N THR A 181 15.49 -6.66 -12.53
CA THR A 181 16.08 -5.78 -13.54
C THR A 181 17.58 -5.67 -13.33
N LEU A 182 18.34 -6.09 -14.35
CA LEU A 182 19.79 -6.05 -14.36
C LEU A 182 20.29 -4.79 -15.05
N VAL A 183 21.35 -4.20 -14.48
CA VAL A 183 22.03 -3.02 -15.01
C VAL A 183 23.51 -3.27 -15.25
N GLU A 184 24.08 -2.54 -16.22
CA GLU A 184 25.52 -2.45 -16.41
C GLU A 184 26.08 -1.42 -15.43
N VAL A 185 26.98 -1.87 -14.56
CA VAL A 185 27.67 -1.01 -13.60
C VAL A 185 29.16 -0.94 -13.91
N CYS A 186 29.74 0.25 -13.76
CA CYS A 186 31.17 0.46 -13.81
C CYS A 186 31.70 0.86 -12.44
N SER A 187 32.73 0.17 -11.95
CA SER A 187 33.48 0.58 -10.77
C SER A 187 34.97 0.53 -11.06
N LYS A 188 35.65 1.67 -10.86
CA LYS A 188 37.08 1.86 -11.17
C LYS A 188 37.40 1.56 -12.65
N HIS A 189 37.80 0.32 -12.96
CA HIS A 189 38.18 -0.15 -14.30
C HIS A 189 37.46 -1.45 -14.70
N ARG A 190 36.38 -1.80 -13.98
CA ARG A 190 35.63 -3.04 -14.22
C ARG A 190 34.19 -2.71 -14.55
N THR A 191 33.67 -3.40 -15.55
CA THR A 191 32.25 -3.42 -15.90
C THR A 191 31.68 -4.75 -15.46
N ALA A 192 30.49 -4.73 -14.87
CA ALA A 192 29.76 -5.93 -14.49
C ALA A 192 28.26 -5.73 -14.73
N THR A 193 27.55 -6.84 -14.80
CA THR A 193 26.08 -6.85 -14.68
C THR A 193 25.73 -6.98 -13.20
N PHE A 194 24.78 -6.19 -12.73
CA PHE A 194 24.39 -6.16 -11.32
C PHE A 194 22.88 -5.93 -11.19
N PRO A 195 22.20 -6.48 -10.17
CA PRO A 195 20.78 -6.21 -9.97
C PRO A 195 20.54 -4.78 -9.52
N LEU A 196 19.51 -4.13 -10.05
CA LEU A 196 19.18 -2.77 -9.67
C LEU A 196 18.65 -2.68 -8.23
N CYS A 197 17.94 -3.72 -7.76
CA CYS A 197 17.39 -3.78 -6.40
C CYS A 197 18.46 -3.77 -5.29
N ASP A 198 19.69 -4.14 -5.63
CA ASP A 198 20.83 -4.20 -4.71
C ASP A 198 21.64 -2.88 -4.72
N LEU A 199 21.09 -1.81 -5.31
CA LEU A 199 21.72 -0.50 -5.45
C LEU A 199 20.85 0.61 -4.86
N GLN A 200 21.49 1.55 -4.17
CA GLN A 200 20.88 2.83 -3.79
C GLN A 200 21.44 3.94 -4.66
N ALA A 201 20.59 4.70 -5.34
CA ALA A 201 21.02 5.89 -6.07
C ALA A 201 21.40 7.03 -5.09
N THR A 202 22.62 7.57 -5.18
CA THR A 202 23.14 8.54 -4.19
C THR A 202 23.53 9.90 -4.77
N GLN A 203 23.75 9.98 -6.09
CA GLN A 203 24.05 11.24 -6.80
C GLN A 203 23.24 11.38 -8.09
N ALA A 204 22.01 10.87 -8.09
CA ALA A 204 21.06 11.03 -9.18
C ALA A 204 20.10 12.20 -8.88
N ASP A 205 19.29 12.60 -9.86
CA ASP A 205 18.16 13.48 -9.58
C ASP A 205 17.12 12.80 -8.66
N THR A 206 16.26 13.60 -8.03
CA THR A 206 15.27 13.09 -7.06
C THR A 206 14.35 12.03 -7.65
N SER A 207 13.97 12.15 -8.93
CA SER A 207 13.06 11.18 -9.57
C SER A 207 13.74 9.84 -9.80
N THR A 208 15.02 9.85 -10.21
CA THR A 208 15.82 8.62 -10.33
C THR A 208 16.08 7.99 -8.96
N GLN A 209 16.36 8.78 -7.93
CA GLN A 209 16.55 8.24 -6.57
C GLN A 209 15.29 7.56 -6.06
N GLN A 210 14.15 8.24 -6.18
CA GLN A 210 12.84 7.71 -5.80
C GLN A 210 12.49 6.44 -6.56
N LEU A 211 12.69 6.42 -7.89
CA LEU A 211 12.33 5.27 -8.71
C LEU A 211 13.17 4.02 -8.38
N VAL A 212 14.47 4.20 -8.09
CA VAL A 212 15.34 3.09 -7.67
C VAL A 212 14.94 2.59 -6.29
N ASP A 213 14.61 3.49 -5.37
CA ASP A 213 14.17 3.14 -4.01
C ASP A 213 12.83 2.40 -4.03
N ASP A 214 11.83 2.91 -4.75
CA ASP A 214 10.51 2.28 -4.89
C ASP A 214 10.62 0.86 -5.50
N TYR A 215 11.44 0.70 -6.55
CA TYR A 215 11.69 -0.62 -7.14
C TYR A 215 12.36 -1.58 -6.16
N SER A 216 13.38 -1.10 -5.43
CA SER A 216 14.13 -1.94 -4.47
C SER A 216 13.24 -2.36 -3.30
N THR A 217 12.41 -1.45 -2.79
CA THR A 217 11.43 -1.72 -1.75
C THR A 217 10.37 -2.72 -2.21
N TRP A 218 9.78 -2.52 -3.39
CA TRP A 218 8.86 -3.51 -3.97
C TRP A 218 9.54 -4.88 -4.08
N PHE A 219 10.76 -4.91 -4.63
CA PHE A 219 11.48 -6.16 -4.81
C PHE A 219 11.70 -6.86 -3.45
N ALA A 220 12.12 -6.13 -2.42
CA ALA A 220 12.38 -6.72 -1.11
C ALA A 220 11.14 -7.30 -0.40
N ASN A 221 9.92 -6.82 -0.71
CA ASN A 221 8.70 -7.17 0.00
C ASN A 221 7.65 -7.95 -0.83
N ARG A 222 8.01 -8.37 -2.04
CA ARG A 222 7.16 -9.19 -2.91
C ARG A 222 7.07 -10.66 -2.49
#